data_AF-A0A963QKV9-F1
#
_entry.id   AF-A0A963QKV9-F1
#
_cell.length_a   1.000
_cell.length_b   1.000
_cell.length_c   1.000
_cell.angle_alpha   90.00
_cell.angle_beta   90.00
_cell.angle_gamma   90.00
#
_symmetry.space_group_name_H-M   'P 1'
#
loop_
_entity.id
_entity.type
_entity.pdbx_description
1 polymer ?
#
loop_
_entity_poly.entity_id
_entity_poly.type
_entity_poly.pdbx_seq_one_letter_code
_entity_poly.pdbx_strand_id
1 'polypeptide(L)'
;MATAFAPTRLDSHDDAAGQAATADSATVVTGSKEASDAGEAAASPALAKFRELGGTFGKALLAPMLGILVFLGLWAALAPQVNTSLGALPGPVEVAGQGVALFEEWQAGQQAKADFEAAQAERIAAGTQTEAFEYSGPPTFLDQIFTSLKTVALGFVLATLVAVPIGLLAGLSPTFNAAINPLVQIMKPVSPLAWLPIVTMVISAMITSADPLLPKAFVISALVVMLCSLWPTLINTAVGTASIDKDLLNVGRVLKLGWFAKLTKLILPSSLPYIFTGMRLSLGVGWMVLIAAEMLA
;
A
#
# COMPACT_ATOMS: atom_id res chain seq x y z
N MET A 1 43.22 34.69 -38.06
CA MET A 1 43.99 33.46 -38.35
C MET A 1 42.97 32.41 -38.74
N ALA A 2 42.85 32.16 -40.04
CA ALA A 2 41.73 31.47 -40.68
C ALA A 2 42.25 30.30 -41.53
N THR A 3 41.57 29.15 -41.47
CA THR A 3 41.71 27.99 -42.36
C THR A 3 40.33 27.31 -42.37
N ALA A 4 39.46 27.32 -43.38
CA ALA A 4 39.51 27.17 -44.85
C ALA A 4 39.61 25.70 -45.36
N PHE A 5 38.42 25.16 -45.73
CA PHE A 5 38.05 24.39 -46.93
C PHE A 5 38.96 23.29 -47.56
N ALA A 6 38.46 22.04 -47.51
CA ALA A 6 38.18 21.09 -48.63
C ALA A 6 39.35 20.47 -49.49
N PRO A 7 39.10 19.66 -50.55
CA PRO A 7 38.98 18.19 -50.54
C PRO A 7 39.82 17.41 -51.61
N THR A 8 39.64 16.07 -51.65
CA THR A 8 39.81 15.13 -52.80
C THR A 8 41.23 14.68 -53.24
N ARG A 9 41.49 13.37 -53.30
CA ARG A 9 42.07 12.72 -54.51
C ARG A 9 41.93 11.18 -54.51
N LEU A 10 41.52 10.69 -55.68
CA LEU A 10 41.64 9.33 -56.24
C LEU A 10 43.07 9.08 -56.75
N ASP A 11 43.52 7.83 -56.69
CA ASP A 11 44.44 7.13 -57.62
C ASP A 11 44.07 5.62 -57.46
N SER A 12 43.60 4.80 -58.41
CA SER A 12 43.88 4.45 -59.82
C SER A 12 45.18 3.69 -60.08
N HIS A 13 45.10 2.73 -61.01
CA HIS A 13 46.06 1.74 -61.53
C HIS A 13 46.02 0.36 -60.86
N ASP A 14 45.92 -0.78 -61.54
CA ASP A 14 45.84 -1.17 -62.97
C ASP A 14 45.28 -2.61 -62.93
N ASP A 15 44.23 -2.97 -63.66
CA ASP A 15 44.14 -3.35 -65.08
C ASP A 15 44.64 -4.76 -65.45
N ALA A 16 43.75 -5.44 -66.20
CA ALA A 16 43.95 -6.52 -67.17
C ALA A 16 44.21 -7.95 -66.65
N ALA A 17 43.66 -9.02 -67.25
CA ALA A 17 42.68 -9.21 -68.33
C ALA A 17 42.42 -10.72 -68.52
N GLY A 18 41.28 -11.05 -69.12
CA GLY A 18 41.07 -12.26 -69.93
C GLY A 18 40.16 -13.32 -69.28
N GLN A 19 38.84 -13.34 -69.52
CA GLN A 19 38.14 -13.96 -70.68
C GLN A 19 38.16 -15.51 -70.62
N ALA A 20 37.10 -16.27 -70.88
CA ALA A 20 35.73 -16.03 -71.32
C ALA A 20 34.96 -17.38 -71.13
N ALA A 21 33.67 -17.36 -70.80
CA ALA A 21 32.54 -17.68 -71.70
C ALA A 21 31.96 -19.12 -71.63
N THR A 22 30.64 -19.13 -71.39
CA THR A 22 29.59 -20.01 -71.99
C THR A 22 29.59 -21.50 -71.64
N ALA A 23 28.48 -22.23 -71.62
CA ALA A 23 27.04 -22.02 -71.48
C ALA A 23 26.46 -23.45 -71.41
N ASP A 24 25.24 -23.58 -70.91
CA ASP A 24 24.22 -24.52 -71.37
C ASP A 24 24.04 -25.92 -70.71
N SER A 25 22.83 -26.04 -70.13
CA SER A 25 21.85 -27.12 -70.23
C SER A 25 22.04 -28.56 -69.68
N ALA A 26 21.08 -28.89 -68.82
CA ALA A 26 20.24 -30.10 -68.78
C ALA A 26 20.74 -31.38 -68.08
N THR A 27 19.99 -31.79 -67.04
CA THR A 27 19.19 -33.05 -66.93
C THR A 27 19.22 -33.68 -65.52
N VAL A 28 18.14 -33.42 -64.77
CA VAL A 28 17.33 -34.33 -63.92
C VAL A 28 17.88 -35.73 -63.60
N VAL A 29 17.97 -36.07 -62.28
CA VAL A 29 17.39 -37.28 -61.61
C VAL A 29 17.40 -37.00 -60.08
N THR A 30 16.32 -36.42 -59.54
CA THR A 30 15.35 -37.03 -58.60
C THR A 30 15.86 -37.95 -57.50
N GLY A 31 15.55 -37.56 -56.24
CA GLY A 31 15.09 -38.48 -55.21
C GLY A 31 16.10 -38.83 -54.12
N SER A 32 15.95 -38.19 -52.94
CA SER A 32 16.18 -38.77 -51.59
C SER A 32 16.67 -37.75 -50.55
N LYS A 33 16.09 -36.54 -50.51
CA LYS A 33 16.42 -35.58 -49.43
C LYS A 33 15.29 -34.62 -49.04
N GLU A 34 14.05 -35.11 -48.98
CA GLU A 34 12.89 -34.32 -48.53
C GLU A 34 12.08 -35.02 -47.41
N ALA A 35 12.67 -35.98 -46.69
CA ALA A 35 12.00 -36.67 -45.59
C ALA A 35 12.70 -36.52 -44.22
N SER A 36 13.53 -35.49 -44.05
CA SER A 36 14.27 -35.26 -42.79
C SER A 36 14.28 -33.79 -42.35
N ASP A 37 13.32 -32.97 -42.79
CA ASP A 37 13.25 -31.57 -42.35
C ASP A 37 11.82 -31.08 -42.07
N ALA A 38 10.90 -32.03 -41.83
CA ALA A 38 9.51 -31.74 -41.47
C ALA A 38 9.20 -32.10 -40.01
N GLY A 39 10.17 -31.87 -39.10
CA GLY A 39 10.08 -32.33 -37.72
C GLY A 39 10.54 -31.34 -36.65
N GLU A 40 11.02 -30.15 -36.99
CA GLU A 40 11.31 -29.12 -36.00
C GLU A 40 10.04 -28.30 -35.76
N ALA A 41 9.12 -28.91 -35.00
CA ALA A 41 7.92 -28.29 -34.52
C ALA A 41 8.29 -26.96 -33.85
N ALA A 42 7.90 -25.86 -34.50
CA ALA A 42 7.91 -24.54 -33.93
C ALA A 42 7.27 -24.61 -32.54
N ALA A 43 8.10 -24.61 -31.49
CA ALA A 43 7.64 -24.49 -30.12
C ALA A 43 6.81 -23.21 -30.08
N SER A 44 5.50 -23.36 -29.85
CA SER A 44 4.56 -22.24 -29.91
C SER A 44 5.15 -21.06 -29.14
N PRO A 45 5.25 -19.85 -29.71
CA PRO A 45 5.90 -18.70 -29.08
C PRO A 45 5.34 -18.41 -27.67
N ALA A 46 4.12 -18.87 -27.40
CA ALA A 46 3.51 -18.89 -26.07
C ALA A 46 4.27 -19.75 -25.03
N LEU A 47 4.74 -20.95 -25.38
CA LEU A 47 5.48 -21.85 -24.48
C LEU A 47 6.89 -21.34 -24.17
N ALA A 48 7.57 -20.76 -25.16
CA ALA A 48 8.86 -20.11 -24.95
C ALA A 48 8.73 -18.91 -24.01
N LYS A 49 7.71 -18.07 -24.23
CA LYS A 49 7.38 -16.93 -23.37
C LYS A 49 6.97 -17.36 -21.96
N PHE A 50 6.25 -18.48 -21.81
CA PHE A 50 5.89 -19.04 -20.50
C PHE A 50 7.11 -19.54 -19.71
N ARG A 51 8.07 -20.18 -20.38
CA ARG A 51 9.32 -20.67 -19.77
C ARG A 51 10.22 -19.51 -19.34
N GLU A 52 10.29 -18.45 -20.14
CA GLU A 52 11.04 -17.23 -19.83
C GLU A 52 10.38 -16.42 -18.69
N LEU A 53 9.05 -16.28 -18.69
CA LEU A 53 8.31 -15.69 -17.58
C LEU A 53 8.53 -16.48 -16.29
N GLY A 54 8.45 -17.81 -16.35
CA GLY A 54 8.68 -18.69 -15.20
C GLY A 54 10.11 -18.59 -14.65
N GLY A 55 11.12 -18.52 -15.53
CA GLY A 55 12.52 -18.33 -15.12
C GLY A 55 12.80 -16.95 -14.51
N THR A 56 12.16 -15.90 -15.04
CA THR A 56 12.30 -14.53 -14.53
C THR A 56 11.53 -14.35 -13.22
N PHE A 57 10.33 -14.90 -13.12
CA PHE A 57 9.51 -14.92 -11.91
C PHE A 57 10.17 -15.75 -10.80
N GLY A 58 10.74 -16.90 -11.14
CA GLY A 58 11.50 -17.74 -10.21
C GLY A 58 12.74 -17.02 -9.64
N LYS A 59 13.50 -16.31 -10.49
CA LYS A 59 14.62 -15.47 -10.02
C LYS A 59 14.16 -14.28 -9.19
N ALA A 60 13.04 -13.66 -9.54
CA ALA A 60 12.44 -12.56 -8.79
C ALA A 60 11.88 -12.98 -7.42
N LEU A 61 11.47 -14.24 -7.27
CA LEU A 61 10.96 -14.79 -6.01
C LEU A 61 12.06 -15.42 -5.15
N LEU A 62 13.12 -15.98 -5.77
CA LEU A 62 14.23 -16.61 -5.04
C LEU A 62 14.96 -15.63 -4.13
N ALA A 63 15.28 -14.43 -4.61
CA ALA A 63 15.99 -13.43 -3.81
C ALA A 63 15.21 -13.02 -2.53
N PRO A 64 13.93 -12.63 -2.58
CA PRO A 64 13.16 -12.30 -1.37
C PRO A 64 12.92 -13.52 -0.48
N MET A 65 12.72 -14.72 -1.03
CA MET A 65 12.56 -15.93 -0.22
C MET A 65 13.83 -16.29 0.54
N LEU A 66 14.99 -16.21 -0.11
CA LEU A 66 16.27 -16.46 0.52
C LEU A 66 16.54 -15.41 1.61
N GLY A 67 16.19 -14.14 1.36
CA GLY A 67 16.23 -13.08 2.38
C GLY A 67 15.36 -13.39 3.60
N ILE A 68 14.13 -13.84 3.40
CA ILE A 68 13.22 -14.25 4.49
C ILE A 68 13.80 -15.44 5.26
N LEU A 69 14.34 -16.45 4.58
CA LEU A 69 14.93 -17.62 5.22
C LEU A 69 16.15 -17.25 6.06
N VAL A 70 17.04 -16.38 5.54
CA VAL A 70 18.19 -15.88 6.29
C VAL A 70 17.73 -15.10 7.51
N PHE A 71 16.72 -14.24 7.37
CA PHE A 71 16.16 -13.50 8.49
C PHE A 71 15.56 -14.43 9.56
N LEU A 72 14.75 -15.41 9.17
CA LEU A 72 14.17 -16.39 10.10
C LEU A 72 15.23 -17.23 10.78
N GLY A 73 16.28 -17.64 10.06
CA GLY A 73 17.42 -18.37 10.62
C GLY A 73 18.19 -17.54 11.64
N LEU A 74 18.47 -16.27 11.34
CA LEU A 74 19.10 -15.34 12.27
C LEU A 74 18.22 -15.09 13.49
N TRP A 75 16.92 -14.89 13.30
CA TRP A 75 15.99 -14.68 14.42
C TRP A 75 15.91 -15.91 15.32
N ALA A 76 15.79 -17.12 14.75
CA ALA A 76 15.78 -18.37 15.51
C ALA A 76 17.09 -18.61 16.28
N ALA A 77 18.23 -18.23 15.71
CA ALA A 77 19.53 -18.41 16.36
C ALA A 77 19.80 -17.36 17.45
N LEU A 78 19.35 -16.12 17.25
CA LEU A 78 19.66 -14.98 18.13
C LEU A 78 18.64 -14.79 19.25
N ALA A 79 17.35 -15.08 19.04
CA ALA A 79 16.31 -14.87 20.05
C ALA A 79 16.58 -15.61 21.39
N PRO A 80 17.00 -16.90 21.39
CA PRO A 80 17.27 -17.62 22.62
C PRO A 80 18.52 -17.12 23.38
N GLN A 81 19.41 -16.35 22.72
CA GLN A 81 20.65 -15.86 23.32
C GLN A 81 20.44 -14.60 24.17
N VAL A 82 19.28 -13.95 24.04
CA VAL A 82 18.95 -12.73 24.79
C VAL A 82 18.17 -13.12 26.04
N ASN A 83 18.87 -13.22 27.17
CA ASN A 83 18.25 -13.45 28.48
C ASN A 83 17.77 -12.10 29.05
N THR A 84 16.46 -11.87 29.01
CA THR A 84 15.84 -10.73 29.68
C THR A 84 15.37 -11.13 31.08
N SER A 85 15.09 -10.16 31.95
CA SER A 85 14.53 -10.42 33.29
C SER A 85 13.15 -11.12 33.27
N LEU A 86 12.51 -11.22 32.10
CA LEU A 86 11.21 -11.87 31.87
C LEU A 86 11.33 -13.23 31.15
N GLY A 87 12.55 -13.69 30.83
CA GLY A 87 12.81 -14.92 30.07
C GLY A 87 13.60 -14.69 28.78
N ALA A 88 13.78 -15.75 27.99
CA ALA A 88 14.37 -15.66 26.65
C ALA A 88 13.36 -15.08 25.65
N LEU A 89 13.84 -14.42 24.60
CA LEU A 89 12.95 -13.94 23.53
C LEU A 89 12.37 -15.12 22.75
N PRO A 90 11.08 -15.07 22.40
CA PRO A 90 10.44 -16.17 21.70
C PRO A 90 10.97 -16.30 20.27
N GLY A 91 11.19 -17.55 19.85
CA GLY A 91 11.62 -17.87 18.49
C GLY A 91 10.48 -17.81 17.47
N PRO A 92 10.78 -17.89 16.15
CA PRO A 92 9.76 -17.85 15.10
C PRO A 92 8.69 -18.94 15.22
N VAL A 93 9.09 -20.14 15.66
CA VAL A 93 8.16 -21.28 15.82
C VAL A 93 7.22 -21.06 17.00
N GLU A 94 7.72 -20.50 18.10
CA GLU A 94 6.92 -20.20 19.29
C GLU A 94 5.89 -19.11 18.97
N VAL A 95 6.30 -18.05 18.26
CA VAL A 95 5.39 -17.01 17.78
C VAL A 95 4.33 -17.59 16.83
N ALA A 96 4.71 -18.50 15.93
CA ALA A 96 3.75 -19.18 15.07
C ALA A 96 2.76 -20.05 15.88
N GLY A 97 3.25 -20.72 16.93
CA GLY A 97 2.42 -21.50 17.85
C GLY A 97 1.39 -20.64 18.60
N GLN A 98 1.78 -19.43 19.05
CA GLN A 98 0.84 -18.47 19.65
C GLN A 98 -0.26 -18.07 18.67
N GLY A 99 0.08 -17.89 17.39
CA GLY A 99 -0.92 -17.60 16.35
C GLY A 99 -1.95 -18.71 16.17
N VAL A 100 -1.53 -19.98 16.25
CA VAL A 100 -2.43 -21.14 16.20
C VAL A 100 -3.33 -21.18 17.44
N ALA A 101 -2.76 -20.97 18.62
CA ALA A 101 -3.52 -20.94 19.88
C ALA A 101 -4.64 -19.88 19.87
N LEU A 102 -4.36 -18.69 19.34
CA LEU A 102 -5.38 -17.63 19.18
C LEU A 102 -6.52 -18.04 18.24
N PHE A 103 -6.21 -18.83 17.21
CA PHE A 103 -7.22 -19.34 16.28
C PHE A 103 -8.08 -20.44 16.92
N GLU A 104 -7.46 -21.33 17.70
CA GLU A 104 -8.17 -22.34 18.48
C GLU A 104 -9.10 -21.69 19.52
N GLU A 105 -8.65 -20.62 20.19
CA GLU A 105 -9.48 -19.83 21.11
C GLU A 105 -10.69 -19.21 20.40
N TRP A 106 -10.49 -18.63 19.21
CA TRP A 106 -11.59 -18.10 18.40
C TRP A 106 -12.61 -19.19 18.04
N GLN A 107 -12.14 -20.37 17.63
CA GLN A 107 -13.01 -21.49 17.28
C GLN A 107 -13.80 -22.00 18.49
N ALA A 108 -13.16 -22.11 19.65
CA ALA A 108 -13.80 -22.47 20.91
C ALA A 108 -14.85 -21.43 21.33
N GLY A 109 -14.56 -20.14 21.15
CA GLY A 109 -15.50 -19.04 21.42
C GLY A 109 -16.75 -19.10 20.55
N GLN A 110 -16.61 -19.44 19.27
CA GLN A 110 -17.76 -19.60 18.36
C GLN A 110 -18.65 -20.79 18.73
N GLN A 111 -18.04 -21.88 19.20
CA GLN A 111 -18.79 -23.02 19.68
C GLN A 111 -19.54 -22.69 20.98
N ALA A 112 -18.87 -22.03 21.93
CA ALA A 112 -19.51 -21.58 23.18
C ALA A 112 -20.69 -20.62 22.93
N LYS A 113 -20.58 -19.74 21.92
CA LYS A 113 -21.68 -18.86 21.50
C LYS A 113 -22.86 -19.68 20.95
N ALA A 114 -22.60 -20.63 20.06
CA ALA A 114 -23.64 -21.50 19.50
C ALA A 114 -24.34 -22.33 20.58
N ASP A 115 -23.59 -22.87 21.54
CA ASP A 115 -24.13 -23.63 22.66
C ASP A 115 -25.00 -22.76 23.59
N PHE A 116 -24.59 -21.52 23.84
CA PHE A 116 -25.37 -20.54 24.60
C PHE A 116 -26.68 -20.18 23.89
N GLU A 117 -26.62 -19.89 22.59
CA GLU A 117 -27.80 -19.55 21.78
C GLU A 117 -28.77 -20.73 21.69
N ALA A 118 -28.26 -21.97 21.55
CA ALA A 118 -29.07 -23.18 21.55
C ALA A 118 -29.76 -23.41 22.91
N ALA A 119 -29.02 -23.31 24.03
CA ALA A 119 -29.58 -23.45 25.37
C ALA A 119 -30.62 -22.35 25.67
N GLN A 120 -30.41 -21.13 25.16
CA GLN A 120 -31.37 -20.05 25.29
C GLN A 120 -32.63 -20.28 24.45
N ALA A 121 -32.49 -20.78 23.22
CA ALA A 121 -33.62 -21.14 22.38
C ALA A 121 -34.51 -22.21 23.04
N GLU A 122 -33.90 -23.20 23.71
CA GLU A 122 -34.63 -24.21 24.50
C GLU A 122 -35.37 -23.59 25.69
N ARG A 123 -34.74 -22.67 26.44
CA ARG A 123 -35.38 -21.98 27.58
C ARG A 123 -36.54 -21.09 27.15
N ILE A 124 -36.44 -20.45 25.99
CA ILE A 124 -37.51 -19.65 25.40
C ILE A 124 -38.65 -20.56 24.93
N ALA A 125 -38.35 -21.67 24.25
CA ALA A 125 -39.35 -22.64 23.84
C ALA A 125 -40.07 -23.29 25.04
N ALA A 126 -39.36 -23.51 26.15
CA ALA A 126 -39.91 -23.99 27.41
C ALA A 126 -40.70 -22.93 28.20
N GLY A 127 -40.80 -21.69 27.71
CA GLY A 127 -41.50 -20.58 28.36
C GLY A 127 -40.86 -20.11 29.67
N THR A 128 -39.64 -20.56 29.98
CA THR A 128 -38.89 -20.16 31.19
C THR A 128 -38.24 -18.78 31.01
N GLN A 129 -38.08 -18.34 29.76
CA GLN A 129 -37.45 -17.08 29.40
C GLN A 129 -38.23 -16.39 28.28
N THR A 130 -38.57 -15.12 28.44
CA THR A 130 -39.36 -14.33 27.46
C THR A 130 -38.51 -13.45 26.56
N GLU A 131 -37.26 -13.19 26.92
CA GLU A 131 -36.35 -12.32 26.18
C GLU A 131 -35.02 -13.03 25.90
N ALA A 132 -34.54 -12.88 24.66
CA ALA A 132 -33.25 -13.38 24.25
C ALA A 132 -32.15 -12.43 24.76
N PHE A 133 -31.21 -12.94 25.56
CA PHE A 133 -30.00 -12.20 25.90
C PHE A 133 -28.94 -12.39 24.81
N GLU A 134 -28.14 -11.35 24.61
CA GLU A 134 -26.97 -11.40 23.73
C GLU A 134 -25.82 -12.13 24.44
N TYR A 135 -25.11 -12.98 23.70
CA TYR A 135 -23.95 -13.69 24.22
C TYR A 135 -22.81 -12.70 24.54
N SER A 136 -22.56 -12.46 25.82
CA SER A 136 -21.46 -11.62 26.31
C SER A 136 -20.23 -12.47 26.61
N GLY A 137 -19.59 -13.00 25.55
CA GLY A 137 -18.28 -13.66 25.65
C GLY A 137 -17.12 -12.65 25.62
N PRO A 138 -15.92 -13.04 26.06
CA PRO A 138 -14.72 -12.21 25.89
C PRO A 138 -14.48 -11.94 24.39
N PRO A 139 -14.03 -10.73 24.00
CA PRO A 139 -13.82 -10.38 22.60
C PRO A 139 -12.69 -11.23 22.02
N THR A 140 -12.99 -11.98 20.97
CA THR A 140 -12.02 -12.85 20.32
C THR A 140 -10.95 -12.04 19.58
N PHE A 141 -9.80 -12.65 19.28
CA PHE A 141 -8.73 -12.01 18.52
C PHE A 141 -9.20 -11.42 17.18
N LEU A 142 -10.10 -12.12 16.45
CA LEU A 142 -10.66 -11.59 15.20
C LEU A 142 -11.56 -10.38 15.43
N ASP A 143 -12.37 -10.37 16.51
CA ASP A 143 -13.21 -9.22 16.85
C ASP A 143 -12.37 -7.99 17.19
N GLN A 144 -11.24 -8.20 17.88
CA GLN A 144 -10.27 -7.14 18.18
C GLN A 144 -9.66 -6.59 16.88
N ILE A 145 -9.21 -7.45 15.95
CA ILE A 145 -8.69 -7.00 14.63
C ILE A 145 -9.73 -6.16 13.89
N PHE A 146 -10.96 -6.64 13.80
CA PHE A 146 -12.02 -5.91 13.09
C PHE A 146 -12.34 -4.57 13.75
N THR A 147 -12.33 -4.52 15.07
CA THR A 147 -12.53 -3.28 15.84
C THR A 147 -11.40 -2.30 15.56
N SER A 148 -10.14 -2.73 15.69
CA SER A 148 -8.96 -1.92 15.37
C SER A 148 -8.98 -1.40 13.93
N LEU A 149 -9.34 -2.25 12.95
CA LEU A 149 -9.40 -1.87 11.55
C LEU A 149 -10.48 -0.81 11.30
N LYS A 150 -11.68 -0.96 11.90
CA LYS A 150 -12.75 0.03 11.83
C LYS A 150 -12.32 1.36 12.45
N THR A 151 -11.66 1.33 13.60
CA THR A 151 -11.16 2.52 14.29
C THR A 151 -10.17 3.29 13.42
N VAL A 152 -9.18 2.60 12.85
CA VAL A 152 -8.18 3.22 11.98
C VAL A 152 -8.82 3.73 10.70
N ALA A 153 -9.71 2.96 10.07
CA ALA A 153 -10.40 3.38 8.86
C ALA A 153 -11.21 4.65 9.09
N LEU A 154 -11.95 4.74 10.20
CA LEU A 154 -12.76 5.91 10.54
C LEU A 154 -11.88 7.14 10.79
N GLY A 155 -10.84 7.01 11.63
CA GLY A 155 -9.89 8.08 11.90
C GLY A 155 -9.18 8.57 10.63
N PHE A 156 -8.75 7.64 9.78
CA PHE A 156 -8.09 7.93 8.51
C PHE A 156 -9.02 8.64 7.50
N VAL A 157 -10.28 8.20 7.37
CA VAL A 157 -11.25 8.84 6.48
C VAL A 157 -11.53 10.27 6.94
N LEU A 158 -11.77 10.47 8.24
CA LEU A 158 -11.96 11.82 8.80
C LEU A 158 -10.73 12.70 8.59
N ALA A 159 -9.52 12.16 8.81
CA ALA A 159 -8.28 12.87 8.56
C ALA A 159 -8.16 13.29 7.11
N THR A 160 -8.42 12.38 6.17
CA THR A 160 -8.32 12.64 4.73
C THR A 160 -9.34 13.69 4.27
N LEU A 161 -10.57 13.61 4.76
CA LEU A 161 -11.64 14.57 4.45
C LEU A 161 -11.29 16.00 4.88
N VAL A 162 -10.50 16.18 5.93
CA VAL A 162 -10.04 17.50 6.40
C VAL A 162 -8.71 17.88 5.76
N ALA A 163 -7.76 16.94 5.69
CA ALA A 163 -6.40 17.16 5.19
C ALA A 163 -6.37 17.52 3.71
N VAL A 164 -7.15 16.83 2.87
CA VAL A 164 -7.12 17.03 1.41
C VAL A 164 -7.61 18.43 1.04
N PRO A 165 -8.79 18.91 1.48
CA PRO A 165 -9.22 20.28 1.17
C PRO A 165 -8.25 21.35 1.67
N ILE A 166 -7.76 21.23 2.91
CA ILE A 166 -6.81 22.19 3.48
C ILE A 166 -5.48 22.15 2.71
N GLY A 167 -4.99 20.97 2.36
CA GLY A 167 -3.78 20.78 1.56
C GLY A 167 -3.91 21.37 0.17
N LEU A 168 -5.04 21.16 -0.51
CA LEU A 168 -5.32 21.76 -1.82
C LEU A 168 -5.30 23.29 -1.73
N LEU A 169 -5.97 23.87 -0.73
CA LEU A 169 -5.99 25.32 -0.52
C LEU A 169 -4.60 25.89 -0.22
N ALA A 170 -3.80 25.17 0.58
CA ALA A 170 -2.41 25.54 0.88
C ALA A 170 -1.50 25.48 -0.35
N GLY A 171 -1.65 24.49 -1.22
CA GLY A 171 -0.86 24.44 -2.44
C GLY A 171 -1.26 25.50 -3.48
N LEU A 172 -2.52 25.94 -3.51
CA LEU A 172 -3.00 26.93 -4.47
C LEU A 172 -2.72 28.39 -4.07
N SER A 173 -2.67 28.68 -2.76
CA SER A 173 -2.53 30.04 -2.25
C SER A 173 -1.24 30.18 -1.43
N PRO A 174 -0.25 30.95 -1.92
CA PRO A 174 0.97 31.25 -1.17
C PRO A 174 0.68 31.90 0.20
N THR A 175 -0.37 32.74 0.27
CA THR A 175 -0.80 33.39 1.51
C THR A 175 -1.37 32.39 2.51
N PHE A 176 -2.21 31.45 2.06
CA PHE A 176 -2.77 30.42 2.92
C PHE A 176 -1.68 29.45 3.39
N ASN A 177 -0.74 29.11 2.49
CA ASN A 177 0.43 28.32 2.86
C ASN A 177 1.27 28.99 3.94
N ALA A 178 1.52 30.30 3.83
CA ALA A 178 2.28 31.04 4.83
C ALA A 178 1.60 31.04 6.22
N ALA A 179 0.26 30.99 6.27
CA ALA A 179 -0.50 30.90 7.52
C ALA A 179 -0.50 29.48 8.13
N ILE A 180 -0.64 28.44 7.30
CA ILE A 180 -0.73 27.04 7.75
C ILE A 180 0.65 26.43 8.04
N ASN A 181 1.69 26.83 7.30
CA ASN A 181 3.02 26.23 7.40
C ASN A 181 3.61 26.28 8.83
N PRO A 182 3.53 27.39 9.60
CA PRO A 182 3.97 27.42 10.98
C PRO A 182 3.21 26.42 11.88
N LEU A 183 1.89 26.32 11.72
CA LEU A 183 1.07 25.37 12.47
C LEU A 183 1.48 23.93 12.18
N VAL A 184 1.68 23.60 10.90
CA VAL A 184 2.14 22.27 10.47
C VAL A 184 3.52 21.95 11.05
N GLN A 185 4.45 22.90 11.07
CA GLN A 185 5.79 22.68 11.62
C GLN A 185 5.79 22.42 13.12
N ILE A 186 4.92 23.09 13.88
CA ILE A 186 4.78 22.88 15.33
C ILE A 186 4.08 21.55 15.63
N MET A 187 3.08 21.17 14.83
CA MET A 187 2.31 19.95 15.05
C MET A 187 3.00 18.68 14.55
N LYS A 188 3.89 18.79 13.55
CA LYS A 188 4.64 17.67 12.97
C LYS A 188 5.43 16.83 13.99
N PRO A 189 6.21 17.40 14.93
CA PRO A 189 6.98 16.64 15.92
C PRO A 189 6.15 16.21 17.13
N VAL A 190 4.86 16.54 17.21
CA VAL A 190 4.04 16.20 18.37
C VAL A 190 3.85 14.69 18.41
N SER A 191 4.28 14.08 19.52
CA SER A 191 4.10 12.65 19.74
C SER A 191 2.61 12.29 19.70
N PRO A 192 2.23 11.21 19.01
CA PRO A 192 0.88 10.69 19.02
C PRO A 192 0.29 10.48 20.43
N LEU A 193 1.14 10.09 21.37
CA LEU A 193 0.77 9.82 22.76
C LEU A 193 0.31 11.08 23.51
N ALA A 194 0.76 12.27 23.11
CA ALA A 194 0.36 13.51 23.74
C ALA A 194 -1.12 13.86 23.46
N TRP A 195 -1.68 13.34 22.37
CA TRP A 195 -3.07 13.59 22.00
C TRP A 195 -4.06 12.77 22.82
N LEU A 196 -3.66 11.60 23.34
CA LEU A 196 -4.55 10.71 24.08
C LEU A 196 -5.24 11.39 25.27
N PRO A 197 -4.51 11.98 26.25
CA PRO A 197 -5.16 12.61 27.40
C PRO A 197 -6.06 13.78 27.00
N ILE A 198 -5.64 14.56 26.00
CA ILE A 198 -6.39 15.72 25.50
C ILE A 198 -7.72 15.27 24.89
N VAL A 199 -7.67 14.28 23.99
CA VAL A 199 -8.87 13.75 23.32
C VAL A 199 -9.78 13.07 24.34
N THR A 200 -9.24 12.27 25.26
CA THR A 200 -10.01 11.64 26.34
C THR A 200 -10.73 12.67 27.20
N MET A 201 -10.04 13.74 27.61
CA MET A 201 -10.64 14.82 28.40
C MET A 201 -11.77 15.52 27.63
N VAL A 202 -11.53 15.89 26.37
CA VAL A 202 -12.53 16.57 25.53
C VAL A 202 -13.75 15.69 25.30
N ILE A 203 -13.55 14.41 24.95
CA ILE A 203 -14.66 13.47 24.75
C ILE A 203 -15.42 13.20 26.04
N SER A 204 -14.73 13.08 27.18
CA SER A 204 -15.40 12.90 28.47
C SER A 204 -16.24 14.11 28.88
N ALA A 205 -15.83 15.32 28.49
CA ALA A 205 -16.59 16.55 28.71
C ALA A 205 -17.76 16.72 27.72
N MET A 206 -17.59 16.31 26.47
CA MET A 206 -18.58 16.48 25.39
C MET A 206 -19.63 15.37 25.35
N ILE A 207 -19.27 14.14 25.69
CA ILE A 207 -20.17 12.97 25.74
C ILE A 207 -20.59 12.76 27.19
N THR A 208 -21.62 13.50 27.60
CA THR A 208 -22.31 13.35 28.90
C THR A 208 -23.49 12.37 28.83
N SER A 209 -23.86 11.92 27.63
CA SER A 209 -24.97 11.00 27.39
C SER A 209 -24.72 9.64 28.06
N ALA A 210 -25.73 9.14 28.79
CA ALA A 210 -25.67 7.85 29.48
C ALA A 210 -25.60 6.65 28.53
N ASP A 211 -26.07 6.82 27.28
CA ASP A 211 -26.05 5.79 26.24
C ASP A 211 -25.46 6.36 24.92
N PRO A 212 -24.13 6.32 24.76
CA PRO A 212 -23.47 6.81 23.56
C PRO A 212 -23.72 5.86 22.37
N LEU A 213 -24.10 6.40 21.20
CA LEU A 213 -24.22 5.65 19.94
C LEU A 213 -22.94 4.90 19.53
N LEU A 214 -21.78 5.33 20.05
CA LEU A 214 -20.47 4.70 19.84
C LEU A 214 -19.69 4.63 21.16
N PRO A 215 -18.94 3.54 21.43
CA PRO A 215 -18.09 3.44 22.61
C PRO A 215 -17.12 4.62 22.71
N LYS A 216 -16.99 5.23 23.90
CA LYS A 216 -16.11 6.38 24.11
C LYS A 216 -14.66 6.09 23.70
N ALA A 217 -14.16 4.90 24.04
CA ALA A 217 -12.82 4.44 23.66
C ALA A 217 -12.63 4.41 22.14
N PHE A 218 -13.63 3.93 21.39
CA PHE A 218 -13.60 3.90 19.93
C PHE A 218 -13.48 5.32 19.33
N VAL A 219 -14.26 6.28 19.84
CA VAL A 219 -14.23 7.67 19.37
C VAL A 219 -12.89 8.33 19.72
N ILE A 220 -12.37 8.10 20.93
CA ILE A 220 -11.07 8.63 21.37
C ILE A 220 -9.96 8.12 20.46
N SER A 221 -9.85 6.80 20.28
CA SER A 221 -8.81 6.19 19.43
C SER A 221 -8.93 6.67 17.98
N ALA A 222 -10.14 6.75 17.43
CA ALA A 222 -10.34 7.25 16.07
C ALA A 222 -9.91 8.72 15.90
N LEU A 223 -10.17 9.58 16.90
CA LEU A 223 -9.74 10.98 16.88
C LEU A 223 -8.23 11.14 17.07
N VAL A 224 -7.60 10.33 17.92
CA VAL A 224 -6.14 10.32 18.06
C VAL A 224 -5.49 9.90 16.73
N VAL A 225 -5.99 8.82 16.10
CA VAL A 225 -5.55 8.40 14.77
C VAL A 225 -5.78 9.51 13.75
N MET A 226 -6.94 10.17 13.77
CA MET A 226 -7.24 11.29 12.89
C MET A 226 -6.19 12.40 13.02
N LEU A 227 -5.92 12.87 14.24
CA LEU A 227 -5.00 13.99 14.50
C LEU A 227 -3.57 13.67 14.09
N CYS A 228 -3.13 12.42 14.26
CA CYS A 228 -1.78 12.00 13.89
C CYS A 228 -1.62 11.76 12.40
N SER A 229 -2.64 11.20 11.75
CA SER A 229 -2.63 10.85 10.33
C SER A 229 -2.99 12.04 9.42
N LEU A 230 -3.51 13.15 9.95
CA LEU A 230 -3.87 14.34 9.16
C LEU A 230 -2.65 14.98 8.49
N TRP A 231 -1.53 15.11 9.19
CA TRP A 231 -0.38 15.90 8.74
C TRP A 231 0.32 15.36 7.48
N PRO A 232 0.65 14.05 7.38
CA PRO A 232 1.33 13.54 6.18
C PRO A 232 0.49 13.71 4.91
N THR A 233 -0.83 13.50 4.99
CA THR A 233 -1.75 13.71 3.86
C THR A 233 -1.85 15.19 3.49
N LEU A 234 -1.99 16.08 4.48
CA LEU A 234 -2.07 17.53 4.24
C LEU A 234 -0.80 18.03 3.54
N ILE A 235 0.37 17.69 4.08
CA ILE A 235 1.67 18.15 3.56
C ILE A 235 1.89 17.65 2.13
N ASN A 236 1.68 16.35 1.89
CA ASN A 236 1.88 15.78 0.55
C ASN A 236 0.88 16.38 -0.46
N THR A 237 -0.37 16.60 -0.05
CA THR A 237 -1.38 17.25 -0.91
C THR A 237 -1.00 18.69 -1.24
N ALA A 238 -0.50 19.45 -0.25
CA ALA A 238 -0.05 20.82 -0.45
C ALA A 238 1.14 20.89 -1.41
N VAL A 239 2.15 20.02 -1.21
CA VAL A 239 3.32 19.93 -2.10
C VAL A 239 2.91 19.53 -3.50
N GLY A 240 2.05 18.51 -3.66
CA GLY A 240 1.58 18.04 -4.96
C GLY A 240 0.71 19.04 -5.72
N THR A 241 0.07 19.95 -4.99
CA THR A 241 -0.74 21.03 -5.59
C THR A 241 0.13 22.24 -5.95
N ALA A 242 1.15 22.53 -5.14
CA ALA A 242 2.12 23.60 -5.42
C ALA A 242 3.10 23.23 -6.55
N SER A 243 3.33 21.94 -6.82
CA SER A 243 4.18 21.46 -7.90
C SER A 243 3.52 21.47 -9.28
N ILE A 244 2.25 21.87 -9.39
CA ILE A 244 1.53 21.95 -10.66
C ILE A 244 2.16 23.04 -11.53
N ASP A 245 2.44 22.70 -12.78
CA ASP A 245 3.00 23.65 -13.75
C ASP A 245 2.11 24.88 -13.92
N LYS A 246 2.74 26.06 -13.87
CA LYS A 246 2.04 27.34 -14.04
C LYS A 246 1.37 27.42 -15.41
N ASP A 247 1.93 26.78 -16.43
CA ASP A 247 1.36 26.72 -17.77
C ASP A 247 0.02 25.99 -17.80
N LEU A 248 -0.10 24.88 -17.07
CA LEU A 248 -1.35 24.16 -16.90
C LEU A 248 -2.43 25.09 -16.32
N LEU A 249 -2.09 25.82 -15.26
CA LEU A 249 -2.99 26.79 -14.61
C LEU A 249 -3.34 27.98 -15.52
N ASN A 250 -2.39 28.42 -16.35
CA ASN A 250 -2.58 29.49 -17.33
C ASN A 250 -3.52 29.07 -18.46
N VAL A 251 -3.40 27.85 -18.99
CA VAL A 251 -4.35 27.28 -19.98
C VAL A 251 -5.76 27.28 -19.40
N GLY A 252 -5.92 26.87 -18.14
CA GLY A 252 -7.21 26.93 -17.46
C GLY A 252 -7.76 28.35 -17.31
N ARG A 253 -6.90 29.37 -17.19
CA ARG A 253 -7.29 30.79 -17.16
C ARG A 253 -7.72 31.29 -18.54
N VAL A 254 -7.00 30.93 -19.60
CA VAL A 254 -7.30 31.30 -20.99
C VAL A 254 -8.64 30.72 -21.43
N LEU A 255 -8.91 29.46 -21.08
CA LEU A 255 -10.18 28.79 -21.33
C LEU A 255 -11.32 29.27 -20.40
N LYS A 256 -11.07 30.27 -19.53
CA LYS A 256 -12.04 30.82 -18.56
C LYS A 256 -12.80 29.76 -17.75
N LEU A 257 -12.11 28.67 -17.36
CA LEU A 257 -12.74 27.66 -16.52
C LEU A 257 -13.11 28.24 -15.14
N GLY A 258 -14.33 27.96 -14.70
CA GLY A 258 -14.79 28.29 -13.35
C GLY A 258 -13.95 27.60 -12.27
N TRP A 259 -14.02 28.10 -11.04
CA TRP A 259 -13.20 27.61 -9.92
C TRP A 259 -13.34 26.10 -9.68
N PHE A 260 -14.58 25.60 -9.68
CA PHE A 260 -14.86 24.17 -9.47
C PHE A 260 -14.35 23.30 -10.63
N ALA A 261 -14.47 23.77 -11.86
CA ALA A 261 -13.96 23.07 -13.04
C ALA A 261 -12.43 23.01 -13.03
N LYS A 262 -11.77 24.11 -12.65
CA LYS A 262 -10.31 24.15 -12.46
C LYS A 262 -9.86 23.19 -11.36
N LEU A 263 -10.58 23.15 -10.23
CA LEU A 263 -10.24 22.26 -9.13
C LEU A 263 -10.36 20.78 -9.53
N THR A 264 -11.49 20.38 -10.10
CA THR A 264 -11.80 18.96 -10.38
C THR A 264 -11.17 18.42 -11.66
N LYS A 265 -11.02 19.24 -12.71
CA LYS A 265 -10.51 18.78 -14.02
C LYS A 265 -9.02 19.01 -14.23
N LEU A 266 -8.39 19.87 -13.41
CA LEU A 266 -7.00 20.26 -13.61
C LEU A 266 -6.15 19.97 -12.37
N ILE A 267 -6.54 20.55 -11.23
CA ILE A 267 -5.73 20.52 -10.01
C ILE A 267 -5.76 19.14 -9.34
N LEU A 268 -6.95 18.60 -9.13
CA LEU A 268 -7.15 17.31 -8.47
C LEU A 268 -6.48 16.14 -9.22
N PRO A 269 -6.64 15.96 -10.55
CA PRO A 269 -5.96 14.86 -11.25
C PRO A 269 -4.44 15.02 -11.25
N SER A 270 -3.92 16.25 -11.32
CA SER A 270 -2.47 16.50 -11.32
C SER A 270 -1.83 16.26 -9.95
N SER A 271 -2.56 16.51 -8.86
CA SER A 271 -2.08 16.32 -7.48
C SER A 271 -2.40 14.94 -6.91
N LEU A 272 -3.23 14.14 -7.59
CA LEU A 272 -3.68 12.82 -7.16
C LEU A 272 -2.54 11.86 -6.74
N PRO A 273 -1.41 11.75 -7.48
CA PRO A 273 -0.31 10.87 -7.09
C PRO A 273 0.30 11.24 -5.73
N TYR A 274 0.38 12.55 -5.45
CA TYR A 274 0.87 13.06 -4.18
C TYR A 274 -0.16 12.86 -3.06
N ILE A 275 -1.45 13.06 -3.34
CA ILE A 275 -2.53 12.77 -2.40
C ILE A 275 -2.48 11.29 -1.97
N PHE A 276 -2.35 10.36 -2.93
CA PHE A 276 -2.20 8.93 -2.63
C PHE A 276 -0.94 8.61 -1.84
N THR A 277 0.17 9.28 -2.14
CA THR A 277 1.41 9.15 -1.37
C THR A 277 1.20 9.60 0.07
N GLY A 278 0.58 10.75 0.27
CA GLY A 278 0.20 11.28 1.58
C GLY A 278 -0.70 10.33 2.35
N MET A 279 -1.78 9.86 1.72
CA MET A 279 -2.72 8.89 2.30
C MET A 279 -2.04 7.59 2.70
N ARG A 280 -1.13 7.07 1.88
CA ARG A 280 -0.35 5.86 2.19
C ARG A 280 0.52 6.06 3.43
N LEU A 281 1.22 7.19 3.52
CA LEU A 281 2.04 7.52 4.68
C LEU A 281 1.18 7.70 5.93
N SER A 282 0.04 8.39 5.78
CA SER A 282 -0.94 8.60 6.85
C SER A 282 -1.53 7.30 7.39
N LEU A 283 -1.83 6.31 6.54
CA LEU A 283 -2.26 4.98 6.98
C LEU A 283 -1.19 4.27 7.80
N GLY A 284 0.07 4.32 7.35
CA GLY A 284 1.19 3.71 8.09
C GLY A 284 1.38 4.33 9.47
N VAL A 285 1.34 5.67 9.56
CA VAL A 285 1.41 6.38 10.85
C VAL A 285 0.20 6.07 11.72
N GLY A 286 -1.02 6.14 11.17
CA GLY A 286 -2.25 5.87 11.91
C GLY A 286 -2.27 4.47 12.53
N TRP A 287 -1.76 3.48 11.82
CA TRP A 287 -1.62 2.12 12.33
C TRP A 287 -0.66 2.03 13.51
N MET A 288 0.53 2.63 13.40
CA MET A 288 1.52 2.65 14.50
C MET A 288 0.97 3.34 15.75
N VAL A 289 0.20 4.41 15.56
CA VAL A 289 -0.42 5.18 16.63
C VAL A 289 -1.52 4.40 17.33
N LEU A 290 -2.35 3.67 16.57
CA LEU A 290 -3.40 2.84 17.16
C LEU A 290 -2.77 1.82 18.13
N ILE A 291 -1.71 1.12 17.71
CA ILE A 291 -1.02 0.15 18.57
C ILE A 291 -0.55 0.83 19.85
N ALA A 292 0.08 2.00 19.76
CA ALA A 292 0.53 2.72 20.95
C ALA A 292 -0.62 3.15 21.86
N ALA A 293 -1.78 3.54 21.30
CA ALA A 293 -2.96 3.91 22.06
C ALA A 293 -3.58 2.73 22.80
N GLU A 294 -3.71 1.58 22.13
CA GLU A 294 -4.23 0.34 22.74
C GLU A 294 -3.30 -0.21 23.82
N MET A 295 -1.99 0.03 23.73
CA MET A 295 -1.03 -0.38 24.78
C MET A 295 -1.10 0.49 26.05
N LEU A 296 -1.69 1.68 25.99
CA LEU A 296 -1.84 2.59 27.13
C LEU A 296 -3.24 2.61 27.74
N ALA A 297 -4.24 2.13 26.99
CA ALA A 297 -5.63 2.03 27.43
C ALA A 297 -5.84 0.80 28.31
#